data_AF-A0A1N6HZJ2-F1
#
_entry.id   AF-A0A1N6HZJ2-F1
#
_cell.length_a   1.000
_cell.length_b   1.000
_cell.length_c   1.000
_cell.angle_alpha   90.00
_cell.angle_beta   90.00
_cell.angle_gamma   90.00
#
_symmetry.space_group_name_H-M   'P 1'
#
loop_
_entity.id
_entity.type
_entity.pdbx_description
1 polymer ?
#
loop_
_entity_poly.entity_id
_entity_poly.type
_entity_poly.pdbx_seq_one_letter_code
_entity_poly.pdbx_strand_id
1 'polypeptide(L)'
;MNEKIHIQSPIIGWREWITLPDLNIQKIKAKIDTGARTSALHAFWVEAYRKKHQQWVKFAIHPDQYNLDIVLECDAPVKDRRIVTDSGGHKQRRYVIETLFRLGPCAFIAELTLTNRDTMQFRMLLGRTAINNHFLVNPRASYLQGRL
;
A
#
# COMPACT_ATOMS: atom_id res chain seq x y z
N MET A 1 3.27 16.17 -36.76
CA MET A 1 4.11 15.72 -35.62
C MET A 1 3.26 15.88 -34.37
N ASN A 2 2.80 14.78 -33.78
CA ASN A 2 1.97 14.85 -32.58
C ASN A 2 2.89 15.08 -31.37
N GLU A 3 2.90 16.31 -30.85
CA GLU A 3 3.49 16.60 -29.55
C GLU A 3 2.76 15.76 -28.50
N LYS A 4 3.46 14.75 -27.97
CA LYS A 4 3.01 14.10 -26.73
C LYS A 4 3.16 15.15 -25.65
N ILE A 5 2.04 15.67 -25.16
CA ILE A 5 1.99 16.45 -23.92
C ILE A 5 2.60 15.55 -22.83
N HIS A 6 3.84 15.82 -22.45
CA HIS A 6 4.46 15.18 -21.29
C HIS A 6 3.82 15.80 -20.06
N ILE A 7 2.73 15.19 -19.59
CA ILE A 7 2.28 15.41 -18.21
C ILE A 7 3.43 14.91 -17.34
N GLN A 8 4.16 15.84 -16.74
CA GLN A 8 5.31 15.53 -15.89
C GLN A 8 4.77 14.79 -14.66
N SER A 9 5.09 13.49 -14.55
CA SER A 9 4.65 12.70 -13.40
C SER A 9 5.17 13.33 -12.10
N PRO A 10 4.33 13.53 -11.08
CA PRO A 10 4.76 14.13 -9.82
C PRO A 10 5.91 13.34 -9.19
N ILE A 11 6.84 14.08 -8.61
CA ILE A 11 8.01 13.50 -7.94
C ILE A 11 7.64 13.21 -6.47
N ILE A 12 7.90 11.97 -6.04
CA ILE A 12 7.71 11.51 -4.66
C ILE A 12 9.07 11.15 -4.05
N GLY A 13 9.19 11.28 -2.73
CA GLY A 13 10.37 10.86 -1.98
C GLY A 13 10.45 9.33 -1.80
N TRP A 14 11.50 8.85 -1.15
CA TRP A 14 11.61 7.41 -0.81
C TRP A 14 10.65 6.97 0.31
N ARG A 15 10.05 7.92 1.02
CA ARG A 15 8.92 7.71 1.93
C ARG A 15 7.93 8.85 1.81
N GLU A 16 6.65 8.49 1.88
CA GLU A 16 5.52 9.41 1.75
C GLU A 16 4.42 9.06 2.76
N TRP A 17 3.51 10.00 2.95
CA TRP A 17 2.23 9.73 3.60
C TRP A 17 1.20 9.33 2.56
N ILE A 18 0.44 8.27 2.84
CA ILE A 18 -0.63 7.76 2.00
C ILE A 18 -1.92 7.72 2.82
N THR A 19 -3.06 7.95 2.16
CA THR A 19 -4.38 7.67 2.70
C THR A 19 -5.04 6.55 1.88
N LEU A 20 -5.76 5.65 2.54
CA LEU A 20 -6.55 4.59 1.92
C LEU A 20 -8.02 4.75 2.37
N PRO A 21 -8.78 5.65 1.73
CA PRO A 21 -10.13 6.01 2.18
C PRO A 21 -11.11 4.83 2.25
N ASP A 22 -11.05 3.86 1.33
CA ASP A 22 -11.98 2.71 1.38
C ASP A 22 -11.75 1.81 2.60
N LEU A 23 -10.56 1.93 3.21
CA LEU A 23 -10.16 1.20 4.42
C LEU A 23 -10.23 2.07 5.68
N ASN A 24 -10.74 3.31 5.57
CA ASN A 24 -10.72 4.32 6.65
C ASN A 24 -9.33 4.64 7.20
N ILE A 25 -8.27 4.43 6.41
CA ILE A 25 -6.90 4.75 6.82
C ILE A 25 -6.59 6.18 6.38
N GLN A 26 -6.74 7.12 7.32
CA GLN A 26 -6.53 8.54 7.05
C GLN A 26 -5.07 8.90 6.80
N LYS A 27 -4.14 8.15 7.40
CA LYS A 27 -2.71 8.42 7.31
C LYS A 27 -1.90 7.18 7.63
N ILE A 28 -1.04 6.76 6.70
CA ILE A 28 -0.06 5.71 6.91
C ILE A 28 1.26 6.09 6.24
N LYS A 29 2.37 5.83 6.94
CA LYS A 29 3.71 6.08 6.39
C LYS A 29 4.10 4.91 5.50
N ALA A 30 4.35 5.20 4.22
CA ALA A 30 4.77 4.20 3.26
C ALA A 30 6.23 4.40 2.86
N LYS A 31 6.97 3.30 2.72
CA LYS A 31 8.21 3.29 1.97
C LYS A 31 7.87 3.13 0.50
N ILE A 32 8.45 3.97 -0.35
CA ILE A 32 8.35 3.85 -1.80
C ILE A 32 9.41 2.83 -2.23
N ASP A 33 8.96 1.65 -2.67
CA ASP A 33 9.81 0.48 -2.87
C ASP A 33 9.74 0.00 -4.32
N THR A 34 10.67 0.48 -5.15
CA THR A 34 10.77 0.09 -6.56
C THR A 34 11.20 -1.37 -6.75
N GLY A 35 11.77 -2.01 -5.71
CA GLY A 35 12.10 -3.44 -5.71
C GLY A 35 10.87 -4.34 -5.48
N ALA A 36 9.86 -3.85 -4.78
CA ALA A 36 8.61 -4.56 -4.59
C ALA A 36 7.71 -4.48 -5.83
N ARG A 37 7.20 -5.61 -6.32
CA ARG A 37 6.24 -5.62 -7.46
C ARG A 37 4.92 -4.97 -7.07
N THR A 38 4.27 -5.56 -6.06
CA THR A 38 2.95 -5.18 -5.56
C THR A 38 3.12 -4.48 -4.22
N SER A 39 2.29 -3.46 -3.96
CA SER A 39 2.23 -2.80 -2.66
C SER A 39 1.89 -3.79 -1.54
N ALA A 40 2.31 -3.49 -0.32
CA ALA A 40 2.07 -4.34 0.84
C ALA A 40 1.63 -3.51 2.04
N LEU A 41 0.62 -3.98 2.75
CA LEU A 41 0.16 -3.41 4.02
C LEU A 41 0.43 -4.41 5.13
N HIS A 42 1.01 -3.89 6.20
CA HIS A 42 1.16 -4.61 7.43
C HIS A 42 -0.22 -4.82 8.07
N ALA A 43 -0.60 -6.07 8.24
CA ALA A 43 -1.75 -6.49 9.03
C ALA A 43 -1.31 -7.53 10.05
N PHE A 44 -1.54 -7.26 11.32
CA PHE A 44 -1.16 -8.18 12.41
C PHE A 44 -2.18 -9.31 12.58
N TRP A 45 -3.40 -9.10 12.08
CA TRP A 45 -4.46 -10.10 12.07
C TRP A 45 -5.21 -10.06 10.72
N VAL A 46 -5.53 -11.23 10.18
CA VAL A 46 -6.20 -11.39 8.87
C VAL A 46 -7.08 -12.65 8.91
N GLU A 47 -8.38 -12.49 8.65
CA GLU A 47 -9.35 -13.59 8.60
C GLU A 47 -10.24 -13.47 7.35
N ALA A 48 -10.36 -14.55 6.59
CA ALA A 48 -11.26 -14.59 5.45
C ALA A 48 -12.68 -14.98 5.86
N TYR A 49 -13.66 -14.36 5.22
CA TYR A 49 -15.07 -14.67 5.42
C TYR A 49 -15.85 -14.59 4.10
N ARG A 50 -17.12 -15.00 4.11
CA ARG A 50 -18.02 -14.88 2.95
C ARG A 50 -19.13 -13.87 3.23
N LYS A 51 -19.39 -12.99 2.27
CA LYS A 51 -20.48 -12.00 2.30
C LYS A 51 -21.18 -12.03 0.96
N LYS A 52 -22.49 -12.32 0.93
CA LYS A 52 -23.31 -12.39 -0.29
C LYS A 52 -22.65 -13.23 -1.40
N HIS A 53 -22.14 -14.42 -1.06
CA HIS A 53 -21.41 -15.34 -1.97
C HIS A 53 -20.05 -14.84 -2.52
N GLN A 54 -19.58 -13.67 -2.11
CA GLN A 54 -18.25 -13.16 -2.43
C GLN A 54 -17.27 -13.45 -1.28
N GLN A 55 -16.02 -13.75 -1.62
CA GLN A 55 -14.95 -13.88 -0.62
C GLN A 55 -14.46 -12.50 -0.18
N TRP A 56 -14.40 -12.29 1.13
CA TRP A 56 -13.92 -11.07 1.77
C TRP A 56 -12.82 -11.43 2.77
N VAL A 57 -12.07 -10.41 3.18
CA VAL A 57 -11.08 -10.52 4.24
C VAL A 57 -11.28 -9.39 5.23
N LYS A 58 -11.36 -9.72 6.52
CA LYS A 58 -11.26 -8.77 7.62
C LYS A 58 -9.81 -8.78 8.12
N PHE A 59 -9.27 -7.62 8.45
CA PHE A 59 -7.92 -7.50 8.93
C PHE A 59 -7.78 -6.30 9.87
N ALA A 60 -6.77 -6.35 10.73
CA ALA A 60 -6.47 -5.28 11.67
C ALA A 60 -5.04 -4.78 11.48
N ILE A 61 -4.87 -3.46 11.60
CA ILE A 61 -3.59 -2.79 11.42
C ILE A 61 -3.29 -1.82 12.56
N HIS A 62 -2.01 -1.55 12.78
CA HIS A 62 -1.53 -0.39 13.51
C HIS A 62 -1.08 0.67 12.49
N PRO A 63 -1.85 1.77 12.29
CA PRO A 63 -1.53 2.77 11.28
C PRO A 63 -0.29 3.60 11.67
N ASP A 64 -0.08 3.82 12.96
CA ASP A 64 1.15 4.41 13.49
C ASP A 64 2.17 3.30 13.77
N GLN A 65 3.40 3.50 13.30
CA GLN A 65 4.48 2.56 13.52
C GLN A 65 4.97 2.53 14.98
N TYR A 66 4.75 3.62 15.74
CA TYR A 66 5.23 3.79 17.12
C TYR A 66 4.14 3.67 18.17
N ASN A 67 2.88 3.54 17.77
CA ASN A 67 1.75 3.40 18.69
C ASN A 67 0.92 2.17 18.32
N LEU A 68 1.07 1.11 19.12
CA LEU A 68 0.34 -0.15 18.94
C LEU A 68 -1.05 -0.12 19.62
N ASP A 69 -1.35 0.89 20.43
CA ASP A 69 -2.67 1.02 21.06
C ASP A 69 -3.73 1.46 20.05
N ILE A 70 -3.30 2.09 18.95
CA ILE A 70 -4.18 2.45 17.84
C ILE A 70 -4.35 1.23 16.94
N VAL A 71 -5.58 0.71 16.91
CA VAL A 71 -5.99 -0.39 16.03
C VAL A 71 -7.07 0.10 15.08
N LEU A 72 -6.89 -0.19 13.79
CA LEU A 72 -7.94 -0.01 12.78
C LEU A 72 -8.35 -1.38 12.24
N GLU A 73 -9.63 -1.70 12.38
CA GLU A 73 -10.25 -2.85 11.71
C GLU A 73 -10.73 -2.42 10.32
N CYS A 74 -10.39 -3.24 9.33
CA CYS A 74 -10.72 -3.03 7.93
C CYS A 74 -11.34 -4.31 7.37
N ASP A 75 -12.17 -4.17 6.34
CA ASP A 75 -12.59 -5.29 5.51
C ASP A 75 -12.62 -4.90 4.03
N ALA A 76 -12.32 -5.88 3.17
CA ALA A 76 -12.34 -5.66 1.74
C ALA A 76 -12.67 -6.96 0.99
N PRO A 77 -13.23 -6.87 -0.23
CA PRO A 77 -13.34 -8.01 -1.12
C PRO A 77 -11.95 -8.58 -1.45
N VAL A 78 -11.83 -9.91 -1.44
CA VAL A 78 -10.60 -10.57 -1.91
C VAL A 78 -10.59 -10.54 -3.43
N LYS A 79 -9.58 -9.90 -4.00
CA LYS A 79 -9.35 -9.87 -5.46
C LYS A 79 -8.60 -11.11 -5.94
N ASP A 80 -7.58 -11.54 -5.19
CA ASP A 80 -6.70 -12.66 -5.55
C ASP A 80 -5.98 -13.21 -4.29
N ARG A 81 -5.33 -14.37 -4.41
CA ARG A 81 -4.33 -14.87 -3.46
C ARG A 81 -3.03 -15.18 -4.18
N ARG A 82 -1.95 -14.50 -3.81
CA ARG A 82 -0.68 -14.56 -4.55
C ARG A 82 0.43 -15.09 -3.66
N ILE A 83 1.28 -15.97 -4.21
CA ILE A 83 2.55 -16.33 -3.58
C ILE A 83 3.52 -15.17 -3.77
N VAL A 84 4.02 -14.62 -2.67
CA VAL A 84 5.00 -13.54 -2.63
C VAL A 84 6.28 -14.07 -1.99
N THR A 85 7.40 -13.85 -2.67
CA THR A 85 8.74 -14.10 -2.13
C THR A 85 9.28 -12.80 -1.55
N ASP A 86 9.73 -12.81 -0.30
CA ASP A 86 10.41 -11.66 0.29
C ASP A 86 11.92 -11.63 -0.04
N SER A 87 12.62 -10.61 0.44
CA SER A 87 14.06 -10.46 0.24
C SER A 87 14.91 -11.54 0.92
N GLY A 88 14.35 -12.28 1.89
CA GLY A 88 14.99 -13.42 2.54
C GLY A 88 14.76 -14.75 1.79
N GLY A 89 14.00 -14.74 0.70
CA GLY A 89 13.67 -15.93 -0.07
C GLY A 89 12.46 -16.72 0.48
N HIS A 90 11.83 -16.25 1.56
CA HIS A 90 10.66 -16.91 2.12
C HIS A 90 9.44 -16.66 1.25
N LYS A 91 8.68 -17.72 0.97
CA LYS A 91 7.45 -17.66 0.17
C LYS A 91 6.23 -17.72 1.07
N GLN A 92 5.31 -16.78 0.88
CA GLN A 92 4.05 -16.73 1.61
C GLN A 92 2.88 -16.50 0.66
N ARG A 93 1.77 -17.20 0.87
CA ARG A 93 0.51 -16.92 0.16
C ARG A 93 -0.22 -15.79 0.88
N ARG A 94 -0.40 -14.66 0.19
CA ARG A 94 -1.02 -13.43 0.73
C ARG A 94 -2.34 -13.13 0.04
N TYR A 95 -3.29 -12.57 0.80
CA TYR A 95 -4.49 -11.98 0.21
C TYR A 95 -4.12 -10.72 -0.55
N VAL A 96 -4.74 -10.54 -1.72
CA VAL A 96 -4.67 -9.32 -2.52
C VAL A 96 -6.04 -8.66 -2.44
N ILE A 97 -6.04 -7.39 -2.08
CA ILE A 97 -7.20 -6.51 -2.14
C ILE A 97 -6.90 -5.39 -3.13
N GLU A 98 -7.94 -4.69 -3.56
CA GLU A 98 -7.84 -3.47 -4.35
C GLU A 98 -8.53 -2.34 -3.60
N THR A 99 -7.90 -1.18 -3.56
CA THR A 99 -8.41 0.00 -2.85
C THR A 99 -7.92 1.28 -3.51
N LEU A 100 -8.60 2.38 -3.25
CA LEU A 100 -8.20 3.73 -3.59
C LEU A 100 -7.02 4.18 -2.71
N PHE A 101 -5.95 4.60 -3.37
CA PHE A 101 -4.81 5.26 -2.78
C PHE A 101 -4.94 6.76 -3.02
N ARG A 102 -4.60 7.58 -2.02
CA ARG A 102 -4.29 9.00 -2.24
C ARG A 102 -2.90 9.31 -1.74
N LEU A 103 -2.13 9.98 -2.59
CA LEU A 103 -0.77 10.46 -2.34
C LEU A 103 -0.66 11.85 -2.94
N GLY A 104 -0.57 12.87 -2.08
CA GLY A 104 -0.69 14.27 -2.51
C GLY A 104 -2.00 14.52 -3.26
N PRO A 105 -1.97 15.19 -4.43
CA PRO A 105 -3.16 15.43 -5.25
C PRO A 105 -3.60 14.21 -6.07
N CYS A 106 -2.81 13.13 -6.10
CA CYS A 106 -3.08 11.97 -6.94
C CYS A 106 -3.96 10.95 -6.20
N ALA A 107 -5.03 10.52 -6.87
CA ALA A 107 -5.88 9.42 -6.43
C ALA A 107 -5.90 8.33 -7.50
N PHE A 108 -5.64 7.07 -7.11
CA PHE A 108 -5.54 5.96 -8.04
C PHE A 108 -5.89 4.63 -7.35
N ILE A 109 -6.45 3.70 -8.11
CA ILE A 109 -6.77 2.35 -7.65
C ILE A 109 -5.52 1.47 -7.84
N ALA A 110 -5.14 0.71 -6.81
CA ALA A 110 -4.04 -0.23 -6.92
C ALA A 110 -4.23 -1.47 -6.04
N GLU A 111 -3.49 -2.53 -6.38
CA GLU A 111 -3.45 -3.77 -5.60
C GLU A 111 -2.56 -3.65 -4.36
N LEU A 112 -3.03 -4.24 -3.26
CA LEU A 112 -2.34 -4.28 -1.98
C LEU A 112 -2.35 -5.72 -1.44
N THR A 113 -1.19 -6.20 -1.02
CA THR A 113 -1.08 -7.48 -0.32
C THR A 113 -1.17 -7.28 1.19
N LEU A 114 -1.92 -8.15 1.87
CA LEU A 114 -1.97 -8.19 3.34
C LEU A 114 -0.90 -9.14 3.88
N THR A 115 -0.06 -8.67 4.80
CA THR A 115 1.04 -9.47 5.36
C THR A 115 1.40 -9.04 6.77
N ASN A 116 1.77 -9.99 7.62
CA ASN A 116 2.48 -9.66 8.86
C ASN A 116 3.90 -9.16 8.48
N ARG A 117 4.31 -8.06 9.11
CA ARG A 117 5.58 -7.34 8.91
C ARG A 117 6.05 -6.74 10.25
N ASP A 118 5.75 -7.39 11.38
CA ASP A 118 5.94 -6.82 12.73
C ASP A 118 7.37 -6.30 13.00
N THR A 119 8.38 -6.94 12.41
CA THR A 119 9.80 -6.58 12.58
C THR A 119 10.26 -5.44 11.66
N MET A 120 9.40 -4.92 10.79
CA MET A 120 9.75 -3.96 9.75
C MET A 120 9.38 -2.53 10.13
N GLN A 121 10.26 -1.57 9.84
CA GLN A 121 10.07 -0.15 10.19
C GLN A 121 8.84 0.51 9.55
N PHE A 122 8.46 0.10 8.33
CA PHE A 122 7.33 0.68 7.61
C PHE A 122 6.14 -0.28 7.59
N ARG A 123 4.98 0.25 8.03
CA ARG A 123 3.69 -0.45 8.01
C ARG A 123 3.12 -0.59 6.59
N MET A 124 3.68 0.12 5.62
CA MET A 124 3.26 0.02 4.22
C MET A 124 4.44 0.14 3.24
N LEU A 125 4.37 -0.61 2.15
CA LEU A 125 5.19 -0.44 0.95
C LEU A 125 4.31 -0.01 -0.22
N LEU A 126 4.71 1.03 -0.95
CA LEU A 126 4.17 1.32 -2.27
C LEU A 126 5.06 0.67 -3.32
N GLY A 127 4.55 -0.37 -3.99
CA GLY A 127 5.30 -1.16 -4.97
C GLY A 127 5.32 -0.54 -6.37
N ARG A 128 6.24 -1.00 -7.20
CA ARG A 128 6.48 -0.43 -8.55
C ARG A 128 5.26 -0.46 -9.47
N THR A 129 4.36 -1.45 -9.37
CA THR A 129 3.14 -1.46 -10.21
C THR A 129 2.21 -0.28 -9.89
N ALA A 130 2.15 0.15 -8.62
CA ALA A 130 1.41 1.34 -8.21
C ALA A 130 2.16 2.65 -8.54
N ILE A 131 3.47 2.60 -8.79
CA ILE A 131 4.30 3.76 -9.10
C ILE A 131 4.34 4.03 -10.62
N ASN A 132 4.47 2.98 -11.43
CA ASN A 132 4.90 3.02 -12.83
C ASN A 132 4.14 4.00 -13.74
N ASN A 133 2.87 4.27 -13.45
CA ASN A 133 2.01 5.14 -14.27
C ASN A 133 1.66 6.47 -13.59
N HIS A 134 2.19 6.72 -12.39
CA HIS A 134 1.74 7.81 -11.54
C HIS A 134 2.88 8.73 -11.06
N PHE A 135 4.09 8.21 -10.82
CA PHE A 135 5.12 8.97 -10.11
C PHE A 135 6.54 8.73 -10.60
N LEU A 136 7.42 9.71 -10.33
CA LEU A 136 8.87 9.56 -10.35
C LEU A 136 9.40 9.52 -8.90
N VAL A 137 10.36 8.65 -8.62
CA VAL A 137 10.89 8.49 -7.25
C VAL A 137 12.22 9.24 -7.11
N ASN A 138 12.29 10.19 -6.18
CA ASN A 138 13.51 10.84 -5.74
C ASN A 138 14.02 10.19 -4.44
N PRO A 139 15.07 9.36 -4.49
CA PRO A 139 15.58 8.67 -3.31
C PRO A 139 16.26 9.61 -2.31
N ARG A 140 16.57 10.86 -2.70
CA ARG A 140 17.25 11.85 -1.83
C ARG A 140 16.28 12.63 -0.94
N ALA A 141 14.97 12.48 -1.13
CA ALA A 141 13.95 13.28 -0.46
C ALA A 141 12.91 12.41 0.25
N SER A 142 12.16 13.02 1.17
CA SER A 142 11.02 12.41 1.86
C SER A 142 9.89 13.42 1.94
N TYR A 143 8.65 12.95 1.89
CA TYR A 143 7.46 13.78 2.12
C TYR A 143 7.32 14.93 1.11
N LEU A 144 7.67 14.69 -0.16
CA LEU A 144 7.58 15.72 -1.20
C LEU A 144 6.13 16.11 -1.51
N GLN A 145 5.18 15.25 -1.17
CA GLN A 145 3.75 15.47 -1.37
C GLN A 145 3.05 15.97 -0.10
N GLY A 146 3.84 16.50 0.84
CA GLY A 146 3.36 17.09 2.08
C GLY A 146 3.45 16.16 3.29
N ARG A 147 3.30 16.77 4.46
CA ARG A 147 3.06 16.06 5.72
C ARG A 147 1.58 16.27 6.04
N LEU A 148 0.78 15.22 5.93
CA LEU A 148 -0.52 15.16 6.60
C LEU A 148 -0.32 15.34 8.11
#